data_AF-A0AAP3GBA6-F1
#
_entry.id   AF-A0AAP3GBA6-F1
#
_cell.length_a   1.000
_cell.length_b   1.000
_cell.length_c   1.000
_cell.angle_alpha   90.00
_cell.angle_beta   90.00
_cell.angle_gamma   90.00
#
_symmetry.space_group_name_H-M   'P 1'
#
loop_
_entity.id
_entity.type
_entity.pdbx_description
1 polymer ?
#
loop_
_entity_poly.entity_id
_entity_poly.type
_entity_poly.pdbx_seq_one_letter_code
_entity_poly.pdbx_strand_id
1 'polypeptide(L)' 'MIKRLAIQGGYPDGIYVSKRVFETIQRKSVITNIKIIDRKIVIEYKAKKGESYGVMELYDIGPIPIKKEKSK' A
#
# COMPACT_ATOMS: atom_id res chain seq x y z
N MET A 1 14.76 7.29 0.76
CA MET A 1 13.88 7.14 -0.42
C MET A 1 12.69 6.27 -0.03
N ILE A 2 11.46 6.78 -0.11
CA ILE A 2 10.26 5.98 0.20
C ILE A 2 10.10 4.95 -0.91
N LYS A 3 10.19 3.66 -0.56
CA LYS A 3 9.89 2.55 -1.48
C LYS A 3 8.38 2.47 -1.66
N ARG A 4 7.94 2.34 -2.91
CA ARG A 4 6.53 2.28 -3.30
C ARG A 4 6.18 0.83 -3.67
N LEU A 5 4.96 0.42 -3.37
CA LEU A 5 4.37 -0.84 -3.81
C LEU A 5 3.24 -0.51 -4.78
N ALA A 6 3.29 -1.08 -5.99
CA ALA A 6 2.21 -0.98 -6.95
C ALA A 6 1.18 -2.07 -6.65
N ILE A 7 -0.07 -1.69 -6.41
CA ILE A 7 -1.20 -2.62 -6.33
C ILE A 7 -1.95 -2.55 -7.65
N GLN A 8 -1.96 -3.66 -8.38
CA GLN A 8 -2.65 -3.81 -9.65
C GLN A 8 -4.17 -3.94 -9.42
N GLY A 9 -4.98 -3.38 -10.32
CA GLY A 9 -6.44 -3.46 -10.28
C GLY A 9 -7.16 -2.22 -9.73
N GLY A 10 -6.53 -1.04 -9.78
CA GLY A 10 -7.03 0.22 -9.22
C GLY A 10 -6.73 1.44 -10.09
N TYR A 11 -7.33 2.60 -9.80
CA TYR A 11 -7.42 3.68 -10.78
C TYR A 11 -6.19 4.61 -10.85
N PRO A 12 -5.75 5.03 -12.06
CA PRO A 12 -6.22 4.58 -13.38
C PRO A 12 -5.54 3.29 -13.89
N ASP A 13 -4.32 2.96 -13.44
CA ASP A 13 -3.55 1.79 -13.92
C ASP A 13 -2.81 1.05 -12.76
N GLY A 14 -3.25 1.32 -11.54
CA GLY A 14 -2.67 0.82 -10.30
C GLY A 14 -2.52 1.95 -9.28
N ILE A 15 -2.56 1.57 -8.00
CA ILE A 15 -2.33 2.50 -6.90
C ILE A 15 -0.93 2.25 -6.35
N TYR A 16 -0.17 3.33 -6.16
CA TYR A 16 1.14 3.25 -5.52
C TYR A 16 0.99 3.59 -4.05
N VAL A 17 1.34 2.68 -3.16
CA VAL A 17 1.30 2.91 -1.70
C VAL A 17 2.68 2.78 -1.06
N SER A 18 2.82 3.24 0.18
CA SER A 18 4.05 3.06 0.94
C SER A 18 4.31 1.58 1.22
N LYS A 19 5.38 1.03 0.61
CA LYS A 19 5.78 -0.38 0.76
C LYS A 19 6.01 -0.74 2.22
N ARG A 20 6.69 0.14 2.96
CA ARG A 20 7.00 -0.07 4.39
C ARG A 20 5.73 -0.24 5.23
N VAL A 21 4.69 0.54 4.94
CA VAL A 21 3.43 0.46 5.68
C VAL A 21 2.74 -0.85 5.37
N PHE A 22 2.58 -1.18 4.09
CA PHE A 22 1.95 -2.43 3.65
C PHE A 22 2.66 -3.68 4.22
N GLU A 23 3.98 -3.75 4.11
CA GLU A 23 4.78 -4.86 4.67
C GLU A 23 4.69 -4.94 6.20
N THR A 24 4.57 -3.80 6.87
CA THR A 24 4.42 -3.78 8.34
C THR A 24 3.09 -4.41 8.75
N ILE A 25 2.00 -4.16 8.00
CA ILE A 25 0.71 -4.82 8.21
C ILE A 25 0.88 -6.33 8.02
N GLN A 26 1.42 -6.77 6.87
CA GLN A 26 1.59 -8.21 6.59
C GLN A 26 2.48 -8.94 7.61
N ARG A 27 3.47 -8.23 8.18
CA ARG A 27 4.33 -8.79 9.22
C ARG A 27 3.57 -9.00 10.53
N LYS A 28 2.84 -7.97 11.00
CA LYS A 28 2.16 -7.97 12.31
C LYS A 28 0.75 -8.59 12.31
N SER A 29 0.13 -8.68 11.14
CA SER A 29 -1.28 -9.00 10.95
C SER A 29 -1.48 -9.89 9.73
N VAL A 30 -2.61 -10.59 9.69
CA VAL A 30 -3.13 -11.27 8.50
C VAL A 30 -4.08 -10.29 7.81
N ILE A 31 -3.82 -9.98 6.54
CA ILE A 31 -4.74 -9.18 5.73
C ILE A 31 -5.94 -10.06 5.38
N THR A 32 -7.14 -9.63 5.77
CA THR A 32 -8.38 -10.36 5.54
C THR A 32 -9.11 -9.88 4.30
N ASN A 33 -8.95 -8.60 3.96
CA ASN A 33 -9.57 -8.01 2.78
C ASN A 33 -8.73 -6.84 2.25
N ILE A 34 -8.73 -6.65 0.94
CA ILE A 34 -8.19 -5.47 0.27
C ILE A 34 -9.23 -4.99 -0.72
N LYS A 35 -9.69 -3.75 -0.56
CA LYS A 35 -10.58 -3.07 -1.51
C LYS A 35 -9.88 -1.86 -2.07
N ILE A 36 -10.09 -1.60 -3.35
CA ILE A 36 -9.63 -0.39 -4.00
C ILE A 36 -10.82 0.54 -4.17
N ILE A 37 -10.70 1.77 -3.67
CA ILE A 37 -11.75 2.79 -3.73
C ILE A 37 -11.08 4.07 -4.23
N ASP A 38 -11.42 4.48 -5.46
CA ASP A 38 -10.83 5.64 -6.14
C ASP A 38 -9.29 5.64 -6.09
N ARG A 39 -8.71 6.57 -5.33
CA ARG A 39 -7.26 6.77 -5.17
C ARG A 39 -6.72 6.25 -3.83
N LYS A 40 -7.40 5.27 -3.21
CA LYS A 40 -6.93 4.61 -2.00
C LYS A 40 -7.19 3.11 -2.01
N ILE A 41 -6.41 2.40 -1.21
CA ILE A 41 -6.71 1.02 -0.81
C ILE A 41 -7.19 1.00 0.63
N VAL A 42 -8.21 0.20 0.89
CA VAL A 42 -8.72 -0.11 2.23
C VAL A 42 -8.30 -1.52 2.56
N ILE A 43 -7.50 -1.67 3.62
CA ILE A 43 -6.96 -2.94 4.08
C ILE A 43 -7.62 -3.29 5.40
N GLU A 44 -8.39 -4.38 5.40
CA GLU A 44 -8.88 -5.00 6.61
C GLU A 44 -7.86 -6.05 7.07
N TYR A 45 -7.52 -6.05 8.36
CA TYR A 45 -6.53 -6.98 8.90
C TYR A 45 -6.86 -7.42 10.32
N LYS A 46 -6.44 -8.64 10.66
CA LYS A 46 -6.48 -9.22 12.00
C LYS A 46 -5.07 -9.36 12.55
N ALA A 47 -4.82 -8.94 13.79
CA ALA A 47 -3.51 -9.11 14.42
C ALA A 47 -3.14 -10.61 14.51
N LYS A 48 -1.87 -10.96 14.27
CA LYS A 48 -1.40 -12.36 14.45
C LYS A 48 -1.29 -12.76 15.93
N LYS A 49 -1.17 -11.77 16.82
CA LYS A 49 -1.16 -11.93 18.27
C LYS A 49 -2.32 -11.14 18.86
N GLY A 50 -3.15 -11.78 19.67
CA GLY A 50 -4.38 -11.22 20.22
C GLY A 50 -5.58 -11.31 19.26
N GLU A 51 -6.70 -10.70 19.65
CA GLU A 51 -7.98 -10.76 18.93
C GLU A 51 -8.36 -9.43 18.24
N SER A 52 -7.40 -8.53 18.06
CA SER A 52 -7.67 -7.21 17.49
C SER A 52 -7.88 -7.26 15.98
N TYR A 53 -8.89 -6.52 15.52
CA TYR A 53 -9.18 -6.25 14.11
C TYR A 53 -8.97 -4.77 13.82
N GLY A 54 -8.53 -4.46 12.61
CA GLY A 54 -8.30 -3.08 12.18
C GLY A 54 -8.58 -2.89 10.71
N VAL A 55 -8.88 -1.63 10.36
CA VAL A 55 -9.03 -1.16 8.99
C VAL A 55 -8.06 -0.01 8.80
N MET A 56 -7.29 -0.03 7.71
CA MET A 56 -6.40 1.07 7.35
C MET A 56 -6.57 1.48 5.90
N GLU A 57 -6.63 2.79 5.69
CA GLU A 57 -6.66 3.39 4.37
C GLU A 57 -5.25 3.84 3.97
N LEU A 58 -4.78 3.41 2.80
CA LEU A 58 -3.54 3.91 2.22
C LEU A 58 -3.86 4.63 0.91
N TYR A 59 -3.51 5.91 0.87
CA TYR A 59 -3.73 6.78 -0.28
C TYR A 59 -2.62 6.61 -1.32
N ASP A 60 -2.99 6.82 -2.58
CA ASP A 60 -2.08 6.85 -3.71
C ASP A 60 -1.01 7.93 -3.52
N ILE A 61 0.25 7.51 -3.54
CA ILE A 61 1.43 8.39 -3.50
C ILE A 61 2.09 8.55 -4.87
N GLY A 62 1.42 8.08 -5.94
CA GLY A 62 1.85 8.16 -7.32
C GLY A 62 3.08 7.31 -7.65
N PRO A 63 3.42 7.17 -8.94
CA PRO A 63 4.56 6.40 -9.39
C PRO A 63 5.88 6.94 -8.83
N ILE A 64 6.93 6.12 -8.88
CA ILE A 64 8.28 6.57 -8.53
C ILE A 64 8.66 7.71 -9.50
N PRO A 65 9.08 8.89 -9.00
CA PRO A 65 9.60 9.94 -9.88
C PRO A 65 10.78 9.37 -10.66
N ILE A 66 10.69 9.41 -11.99
CA ILE A 66 11.81 9.09 -12.85
C ILE A 66 12.94 10.02 -12.44
N LYS A 67 13.99 9.48 -11.81
CA LYS A 67 15.22 10.25 -11.62
C LYS A 67 15.66 10.61 -13.03
N LYS A 68 15.60 11.90 -13.38
CA LYS A 68 16.37 12.39 -14.54
C LYS A 68 17.80 11.96 -14.26
N GLU A 69 18.29 10.98 -15.01
CA GLU A 69 19.73 10.73 -15.08
C GLU A 69 20.35 12.09 -15.36
N LYS A 70 21.28 12.51 -14.50
CA LYS A 70 22.14 13.64 -14.84
C LYS A 70 22.88 13.20 -16.09
N SER A 71 22.45 13.67 -17.25
CA SER A 71 23.22 13.54 -18.47
C SER A 71 24.52 14.31 -18.27
N LYS A 72 25.62 13.55 -18.22
CA LYS A 72 27.05 13.92 -18.24
C LYS A 72 27.58 14.81 -17.10
#